data_AF-A0A1F5IBI3-F1
#
_entry.id   AF-A0A1F5IBI3-F1
#
_cell.length_a   1.000
_cell.length_b   1.000
_cell.length_c   1.000
_cell.angle_alpha   90.00
_cell.angle_beta   90.00
_cell.angle_gamma   90.00
#
_symmetry.space_group_name_H-M   'P 1'
#
loop_
_entity.id
_entity.type
_entity.pdbx_description
1 polymer ?
#
loop_
_entity_poly.entity_id
_entity_poly.type
_entity_poly.pdbx_seq_one_letter_code
_entity_poly.pdbx_strand_id
1 'polypeptide(L)'
;MSTNVSRINITLPKDLAADLREIISPRERSKVIAEALKEKIARIKREESLKKLKGIWTKAGGIDFKSDKELTAWRRSLWASTNVRLNKKIRG
;
A
#
# COMPACT_ATOMS: atom_id res chain seq x y z
N MET A 1 -13.58 -21.18 21.25
CA MET A 1 -13.05 -20.20 20.26
C MET A 1 -14.20 -19.76 19.39
N SER A 2 -14.67 -18.51 19.51
CA SER A 2 -15.74 -17.98 18.67
C SER A 2 -15.17 -17.69 17.28
N THR A 3 -15.57 -18.48 16.29
CA THR A 3 -15.30 -18.21 14.87
C THR A 3 -16.15 -17.02 14.44
N ASN A 4 -15.57 -15.82 14.52
CA ASN A 4 -16.23 -14.56 14.16
C ASN A 4 -16.31 -14.42 12.63
N VAL A 5 -17.17 -15.22 12.00
CA VAL A 5 -17.40 -15.27 10.55
C VAL A 5 -18.73 -14.59 10.27
N SER A 6 -18.70 -13.53 9.45
CA SER A 6 -19.90 -12.86 8.96
C SER A 6 -20.28 -13.38 7.57
N ARG A 7 -21.54 -13.80 7.40
CA ARG A 7 -22.07 -14.23 6.09
C ARG A 7 -22.50 -13.00 5.30
N ILE A 8 -21.95 -12.87 4.10
CA ILE A 8 -22.31 -11.80 3.15
C ILE A 8 -22.87 -12.47 1.90
N ASN A 9 -24.04 -12.02 1.45
CA ASN A 9 -24.61 -12.43 0.18
C ASN A 9 -24.07 -11.50 -0.91
N ILE A 10 -23.36 -12.06 -1.89
CA ILE A 10 -22.80 -11.33 -3.02
C ILE A 10 -23.33 -11.91 -4.33
N THR A 11 -23.57 -11.04 -5.31
CA THR A 11 -23.90 -11.44 -6.67
C THR A 11 -22.63 -11.47 -7.50
N LEU A 12 -22.43 -12.54 -8.26
CA LEU A 12 -21.31 -12.70 -9.18
C LEU A 12 -21.83 -12.85 -10.62
N PRO A 13 -21.08 -12.41 -11.64
CA PRO A 13 -21.36 -12.75 -13.03
C PRO A 13 -21.52 -14.27 -13.18
N LYS A 14 -22.47 -14.71 -14.02
CA LYS A 14 -22.79 -16.13 -14.19
C LYS A 14 -21.56 -16.96 -14.58
N ASP A 15 -20.78 -16.44 -15.52
CA ASP A 15 -19.61 -17.13 -16.08
C ASP A 15 -18.54 -17.31 -15.00
N LEU A 16 -18.22 -16.24 -14.25
CA LEU A 16 -17.26 -16.30 -13.15
C LEU A 16 -17.72 -17.25 -12.02
N ALA A 17 -19.03 -17.29 -11.74
CA ALA A 17 -19.59 -18.23 -10.77
C ALA A 17 -19.60 -19.69 -11.28
N ALA A 18 -19.62 -19.91 -12.59
CA ALA A 18 -19.45 -21.23 -13.19
C ALA A 18 -17.99 -21.68 -13.06
N ASP A 19 -17.04 -20.83 -13.47
CA ASP A 19 -15.59 -21.09 -13.38
C ASP A 19 -15.17 -21.42 -11.93
N LEU A 20 -15.65 -20.62 -10.97
CA LEU A 20 -15.37 -20.86 -9.55
C LEU A 20 -15.90 -22.22 -9.08
N ARG A 21 -17.04 -22.66 -9.62
CA ARG A 21 -17.64 -23.94 -9.24
C ARG A 21 -16.95 -25.13 -9.88
N GLU A 22 -16.47 -24.97 -11.10
CA GLU A 22 -15.78 -26.00 -11.88
C GLU A 22 -14.34 -26.20 -11.40
N ILE A 23 -13.61 -25.10 -11.18
CA ILE A 23 -12.17 -25.14 -10.85
C ILE A 23 -11.94 -25.42 -9.36
N ILE A 24 -12.80 -24.91 -8.47
CA ILE A 24 -12.55 -24.93 -7.03
C ILE A 24 -13.55 -25.80 -6.28
N SER A 25 -13.02 -26.66 -5.40
CA SER A 25 -13.81 -27.56 -4.58
C SER A 25 -14.78 -26.78 -3.67
N PRO A 26 -16.00 -27.29 -3.40
CA PRO A 26 -17.02 -26.56 -2.62
C PRO A 26 -16.55 -26.05 -1.25
N ARG A 27 -15.64 -26.77 -0.59
CA ARG A 27 -15.15 -26.44 0.75
C ARG A 27 -14.03 -25.37 0.75
N GLU A 28 -13.38 -25.14 -0.40
CA GLU A 28 -12.27 -24.20 -0.52
C GLU A 28 -12.67 -22.85 -1.12
N ARG A 29 -13.84 -22.78 -1.79
CA ARG A 29 -14.32 -21.55 -2.44
C ARG A 29 -14.34 -20.35 -1.50
N SER A 30 -14.83 -20.52 -0.27
CA SER A 30 -14.89 -19.44 0.72
C SER A 30 -13.50 -18.93 1.09
N LYS A 31 -12.52 -19.83 1.22
CA LYS A 31 -11.12 -19.49 1.51
C LYS A 31 -10.50 -18.71 0.35
N VAL A 32 -10.66 -19.20 -0.88
CA VAL A 32 -10.10 -18.54 -2.07
C VAL A 32 -10.71 -17.15 -2.28
N ILE A 33 -12.04 -17.02 -2.14
CA ILE A 33 -12.71 -15.72 -2.22
C ILE A 33 -12.19 -14.79 -1.12
N ALA A 34 -12.04 -15.28 0.10
CA ALA A 34 -11.54 -14.46 1.21
C ALA A 34 -10.10 -13.98 0.99
N GLU A 35 -9.22 -14.83 0.46
CA GLU A 35 -7.83 -14.47 0.13
C GLU A 35 -7.78 -13.42 -0.98
N ALA A 36 -8.51 -13.61 -2.08
CA ALA A 36 -8.58 -12.65 -3.18
C ALA A 36 -9.16 -11.30 -2.72
N LEU A 37 -10.21 -11.31 -1.90
CA LEU A 37 -10.78 -10.09 -1.31
C LEU A 37 -9.79 -9.39 -0.38
N LYS A 38 -9.08 -10.14 0.47
CA LYS A 38 -8.07 -9.59 1.37
C LYS A 38 -6.96 -8.87 0.60
N GLU A 39 -6.46 -9.50 -0.47
CA GLU A 39 -5.43 -8.90 -1.32
C GLU A 39 -5.96 -7.62 -2.00
N LYS A 40 -7.16 -7.68 -2.58
CA LYS A 40 -7.78 -6.54 -3.25
C LYS A 40 -8.00 -5.37 -2.31
N ILE A 41 -8.53 -5.62 -1.11
CA ILE A 41 -8.76 -4.59 -0.08
C ILE A 41 -7.44 -4.00 0.38
N ALA A 42 -6.41 -4.82 0.61
CA ALA A 42 -5.09 -4.33 0.98
C ALA A 42 -4.50 -3.41 -0.09
N ARG A 43 -4.70 -3.74 -1.37
CA ARG A 43 -4.27 -2.91 -2.49
C ARG A 43 -5.00 -1.56 -2.50
N ILE A 44 -6.32 -1.55 -2.37
CA ILE A 44 -7.14 -0.33 -2.32
C ILE A 44 -6.70 0.56 -1.16
N LYS A 45 -6.55 0.01 0.04
CA LYS A 45 -6.08 0.75 1.22
C LYS A 45 -4.69 1.37 1.00
N ARG A 46 -3.78 0.63 0.34
CA ARG A 46 -2.45 1.13 0.01
C ARG A 46 -2.52 2.30 -0.96
N GLU A 47 -3.30 2.18 -2.03
CA GLU A 47 -3.51 3.24 -3.02
C GLU A 47 -4.12 4.49 -2.38
N GLU A 48 -5.12 4.35 -1.51
CA GLU A 48 -5.71 5.46 -0.75
C GLU A 48 -4.70 6.13 0.18
N SER A 49 -3.89 5.33 0.87
CA SER A 49 -2.86 5.83 1.78
C SER A 49 -1.79 6.61 1.01
N LEU A 50 -1.36 6.12 -0.16
CA LEU A 50 -0.43 6.82 -1.03
C LEU A 50 -1.00 8.15 -1.54
N LYS A 51 -2.28 8.19 -1.92
CA LYS A 51 -2.96 9.45 -2.31
C LYS A 51 -2.97 10.45 -1.16
N LYS A 52 -3.29 10.00 0.06
CA LYS A 52 -3.26 10.86 1.27
C LYS A 52 -1.85 11.38 1.54
N LEU A 53 -0.84 10.51 1.51
CA LEU A 53 0.56 10.89 1.71
C LEU A 53 1.03 11.90 0.67
N LYS A 54 0.71 11.69 -0.61
CA LYS A 54 0.99 12.66 -1.68
C LYS A 54 0.35 14.01 -1.40
N GLY A 55 -0.92 14.03 -0.98
CA GLY A 55 -1.60 15.27 -0.62
C GLY A 55 -0.93 16.01 0.55
N ILE A 56 -0.50 15.30 1.59
CA ILE A 56 0.23 15.87 2.73
C ILE A 56 1.59 16.41 2.27
N TRP A 57 2.34 15.64 1.46
CA TRP A 57 3.63 16.03 0.91
C TRP A 57 3.53 17.33 0.11
N THR A 58 2.57 17.42 -0.82
CA THR A 58 2.35 18.64 -1.60
C THR A 58 1.97 19.83 -0.72
N LYS A 59 1.10 19.65 0.28
CA LYS A 59 0.72 20.72 1.22
C LYS A 59 1.89 21.24 2.05
N ALA A 60 2.86 20.38 2.37
CA ALA A 60 4.06 20.75 3.12
C ALA A 60 5.15 21.43 2.25
N GLY A 61 4.86 21.72 0.98
CA GLY A 61 5.85 22.26 0.03
C GLY A 61 6.85 21.21 -0.45
N GLY A 62 6.45 19.93 -0.43
CA GLY A 62 7.27 18.82 -0.86
C GLY A 62 7.74 18.96 -2.32
N ILE A 63 8.98 18.56 -2.57
CA ILE A 63 9.59 18.59 -3.90
C ILE A 63 9.08 17.39 -4.70
N ASP A 64 8.68 17.63 -5.95
CA ASP A 64 8.30 16.56 -6.88
C ASP A 64 9.54 16.13 -7.66
N PHE A 65 9.99 14.89 -7.44
CA PHE A 65 11.17 14.35 -8.10
C PHE A 65 10.74 13.63 -9.39
N LYS A 66 11.43 13.92 -10.50
CA LYS A 66 11.13 13.28 -11.79
C LYS A 66 11.86 11.95 -11.96
N SER A 67 12.87 11.69 -11.12
CA SER A 67 13.63 10.44 -11.13
C SER A 67 14.25 10.10 -9.78
N ASP A 68 14.55 8.82 -9.56
CA ASP A 68 15.29 8.32 -8.39
C ASP A 68 16.67 8.96 -8.23
N LYS A 69 17.30 9.36 -9.35
CA LYS A 69 18.60 10.03 -9.35
C LYS A 69 18.52 11.41 -8.70
N GLU A 70 17.46 12.17 -9.01
CA GLU A 70 17.21 13.47 -8.39
C GLU A 70 16.90 13.34 -6.89
N LEU A 71 16.06 12.37 -6.51
CA LEU A 71 15.77 12.06 -5.11
C LEU A 71 17.05 11.72 -4.33
N THR A 72 17.92 10.89 -4.92
CA THR A 72 19.19 10.48 -4.31
C THR A 72 20.15 11.67 -4.13
N ALA A 73 20.26 12.54 -5.14
CA ALA A 73 21.08 13.73 -5.06
C ALA A 73 20.58 14.70 -3.98
N TRP A 74 19.26 14.92 -3.90
CA TRP A 74 18.63 15.72 -2.86
C TRP A 74 18.84 15.14 -1.45
N ARG A 75 18.71 13.81 -1.29
CA ARG A 75 19.00 13.16 0.00
C ARG A 75 20.44 13.37 0.43
N ARG A 76 21.40 13.29 -0.50
CA ARG A 76 22.83 13.54 -0.22
C ARG A 76 23.07 15.00 0.21
N SER A 77 22.42 15.98 -0.42
CA SER A 77 22.59 17.39 -0.04
C SER A 77 22.01 17.69 1.34
N LEU A 78 20.87 17.09 1.70
CA LEU A 78 20.33 17.16 3.05
C LEU A 78 21.34 16.61 4.08
N TRP A 79 21.92 15.44 3.81
CA TRP A 79 22.85 14.78 4.74
C TRP A 79 24.17 15.53 4.86
N ALA A 80 24.67 16.12 3.76
CA ALA A 80 25.83 17.01 3.81
C ALA A 80 25.56 18.22 4.71
N SER A 81 24.38 18.83 4.61
CA SER A 81 24.00 19.96 5.48
C SER A 81 23.89 19.58 6.95
N THR A 82 23.39 18.37 7.25
CA THR A 82 23.26 17.84 8.62
C THR A 82 24.62 17.49 9.22
N ASN A 83 25.52 16.87 8.45
CA ASN A 83 26.88 16.55 8.91
C ASN A 83 27.70 17.82 9.21
N VAL A 84 27.53 18.88 8.41
CA VAL A 84 28.17 20.19 8.67
C VAL A 84 27.65 20.79 9.99
N ARG A 85 26.34 20.73 10.25
CA ARG A 85 25.73 21.22 11.50
C ARG A 85 26.17 20.40 12.72
N LEU A 86 26.22 19.08 12.61
CA LEU A 86 26.65 18.19 13.67
C LEU A 86 28.13 18.40 14.02
N ASN A 87 29.02 18.49 13.02
CA ASN A 87 30.44 18.75 13.27
C ASN A 87 30.68 20.11 13.95
N LYS A 88 29.88 21.13 13.63
CA LYS A 88 29.96 22.44 14.28
C LYS A 88 29.54 22.41 15.76
N LYS A 89 28.67 21.48 16.15
CA LYS A 89 28.21 21.27 17.54
C LYS A 89 29.12 20.35 18.37
N ILE A 90 29.91 19.50 17.71
CA ILE A 90 30.81 18.54 18.39
C ILE A 90 32.21 19.15 18.59
N ARG A 91 32.60 20.11 17.73
CA ARG A 91 33.90 20.79 17.79
C ARG A 91 33.89 22.18 18.44
N GLY A 92 32.73 22.64 18.92
CA GLY A 92 32.58 23.86 19.71
C GLY A 92 31.99 23.50 21.06
#